data_AF-A0A7S3IA47-F1
#
_entry.id   AF-A0A7S3IA47-F1
#
_cell.length_a   1.000
_cell.length_b   1.000
_cell.length_c   1.000
_cell.angle_alpha   90.00
_cell.angle_beta   90.00
_cell.angle_gamma   90.00
#
_symmetry.space_group_name_H-M   'P 1'
#
loop_
_entity.id
_entity.type
_entity.pdbx_description
1 polymer ?
#
loop_
_entity_poly.entity_id
_entity_poly.type
_entity_poly.pdbx_seq_one_letter_code
_entity_poly.pdbx_strand_id
1 'polypeptide(L)'
;AGLVWGLANSGNEEDFYYDVVTGVSAGAINAAGMAGYARDEVKAAAQFLSDTWSGLTNPKIWKLYDGEGLIKGCLKEHGCLDDSPLVALIDGLLKGFPQGFKKRVTVASANVGTGQYETFTQGNTSWEDFHYAAVASGSIPGAFPPMHYDGMVLMDGGTIWDVNLPSAVK
;
A
#
# COMPACT_ATOMS: atom_id res chain seq x y z
N ALA A 1 -8.79 2.15 7.48
CA ALA A 1 -8.29 2.62 8.78
C ALA A 1 -9.39 2.74 9.85
N GLY A 2 -10.39 3.61 9.67
CA GLY A 2 -11.42 3.85 10.71
C GLY A 2 -12.19 2.61 11.19
N LEU A 3 -12.56 1.69 10.29
CA LEU A 3 -13.18 0.41 10.67
C LEU A 3 -12.27 -0.45 11.56
N VAL A 4 -11.00 -0.62 11.17
CA VAL A 4 -10.02 -1.40 11.94
C VAL A 4 -9.83 -0.81 13.33
N TRP A 5 -9.74 0.53 13.42
CA TRP A 5 -9.69 1.25 14.69
C TRP A 5 -10.95 1.05 15.52
N GLY A 6 -12.13 1.15 14.91
CA GLY A 6 -13.41 0.93 15.58
C GLY A 6 -13.51 -0.47 16.18
N LEU A 7 -13.18 -1.51 15.41
CA LEU A 7 -13.19 -2.90 15.89
C LEU A 7 -12.18 -3.11 17.04
N ALA A 8 -10.92 -2.69 16.86
CA ALA A 8 -9.89 -2.87 17.87
C ALA A 8 -10.19 -2.16 19.21
N ASN A 9 -10.97 -1.08 19.18
CA ASN A 9 -11.35 -0.29 20.35
C ASN A 9 -12.78 -0.55 20.86
N SER A 10 -13.54 -1.44 20.20
CA SER A 10 -14.92 -1.77 20.56
C SER A 10 -15.05 -3.26 20.82
N GLY A 11 -14.97 -3.66 22.10
CA GLY A 11 -15.10 -5.07 22.51
C GLY A 11 -13.81 -5.63 23.10
N ASN A 12 -13.72 -6.96 23.16
CA ASN A 12 -12.50 -7.65 23.61
C ASN A 12 -11.51 -7.71 22.45
N GLU A 13 -10.26 -7.36 22.71
CA GLU A 13 -9.23 -7.28 21.68
C GLU A 13 -8.94 -8.62 21.00
N GLU A 14 -8.99 -9.70 21.78
CA GLU A 14 -8.73 -11.07 21.33
C GLU A 14 -9.71 -11.54 20.24
N ASP A 15 -10.94 -10.98 20.22
CA ASP A 15 -11.95 -11.29 19.21
C ASP A 15 -11.55 -10.79 17.81
N PHE A 16 -10.56 -9.90 17.73
CA PHE A 16 -10.13 -9.25 16.50
C PHE A 16 -8.73 -9.66 16.06
N TYR A 17 -8.11 -10.68 16.67
CA TYR A 17 -6.83 -11.20 16.22
C TYR A 17 -6.92 -11.80 14.82
N TYR A 18 -5.93 -11.48 13.96
CA TYR A 18 -5.87 -11.98 12.59
C TYR A 18 -4.44 -12.32 12.17
N ASP A 19 -4.31 -13.43 11.45
CA ASP A 19 -3.03 -13.97 10.98
C ASP A 19 -2.67 -13.50 9.56
N VAL A 20 -3.62 -12.88 8.86
CA VAL A 20 -3.51 -12.48 7.46
C VAL A 20 -4.02 -11.07 7.27
N VAL A 21 -3.29 -10.26 6.49
CA VAL A 21 -3.75 -8.97 5.99
C VAL A 21 -3.61 -8.91 4.48
N THR A 22 -4.65 -8.48 3.78
CA THR A 22 -4.62 -8.30 2.33
C THR A 22 -5.11 -6.93 1.95
N GLY A 23 -4.60 -6.39 0.84
CA GLY A 23 -4.98 -5.05 0.42
C GLY A 23 -4.71 -4.77 -1.05
N VAL A 24 -5.55 -3.91 -1.61
CA VAL A 24 -5.41 -3.35 -2.96
C VAL A 24 -5.62 -1.85 -2.86
N SER A 25 -4.91 -1.07 -3.65
CA SER A 25 -4.99 0.39 -3.62
C SER A 25 -4.67 0.96 -2.24
N ALA A 26 -5.47 1.88 -1.72
CA ALA A 26 -5.34 2.37 -0.35
C ALA A 26 -5.36 1.22 0.70
N GLY A 27 -5.99 0.09 0.38
CA GLY A 27 -5.94 -1.13 1.18
C GLY A 27 -4.54 -1.76 1.23
N ALA A 28 -3.77 -1.72 0.14
CA ALA A 28 -2.40 -2.23 0.10
C ALA A 28 -1.46 -1.40 0.97
N ILE A 29 -1.62 -0.08 0.96
CA ILE A 29 -0.90 0.83 1.87
C ILE A 29 -1.20 0.48 3.34
N ASN A 30 -2.48 0.25 3.66
CA ASN A 30 -2.87 -0.22 5.00
C ASN A 30 -2.28 -1.59 5.32
N ALA A 31 -2.28 -2.52 4.37
CA ALA A 31 -1.75 -3.87 4.56
C ALA A 31 -0.24 -3.83 4.83
N ALA A 32 0.52 -3.05 4.07
CA ALA A 32 1.94 -2.84 4.31
C ALA A 32 2.22 -2.24 5.69
N GLY A 33 1.47 -1.20 6.08
CA GLY A 33 1.59 -0.59 7.40
C GLY A 33 1.23 -1.53 8.57
N MET A 34 0.34 -2.49 8.36
CA MET A 34 -0.05 -3.48 9.37
C MET A 34 0.82 -4.74 9.38
N ALA A 35 1.59 -4.99 8.32
CA ALA A 35 2.32 -6.25 8.14
C ALA A 35 3.46 -6.44 9.15
N GLY A 36 3.98 -5.34 9.74
CA GLY A 36 5.01 -5.36 10.78
C GLY A 36 4.50 -5.61 12.21
N TYR A 37 3.18 -5.68 12.40
CA TYR A 37 2.55 -6.00 13.69
C TYR A 37 2.22 -7.49 13.78
N ALA A 38 2.29 -8.09 14.96
CA ALA A 38 1.88 -9.46 15.20
C ALA A 38 0.35 -9.61 15.20
N ARG A 39 -0.13 -10.85 15.32
CA ARG A 39 -1.58 -11.17 15.31
C ARG A 39 -2.32 -10.57 16.51
N ASP A 40 -1.63 -10.42 17.63
CA ASP A 40 -2.12 -9.95 18.92
C ASP A 40 -1.88 -8.45 19.17
N GLU A 41 -1.15 -7.78 18.27
CA GLU A 41 -0.86 -6.34 18.34
C GLU A 41 -1.93 -5.50 17.61
N VAL A 42 -3.19 -5.94 17.59
CA VAL A 42 -4.27 -5.36 16.76
C VAL A 42 -4.57 -3.91 17.12
N LYS A 43 -4.61 -3.57 18.42
CA LYS A 43 -4.81 -2.17 18.84
C LYS A 43 -3.66 -1.27 18.41
N ALA A 44 -2.42 -1.74 18.53
CA ALA A 44 -1.25 -0.98 18.12
C ALA A 44 -1.25 -0.74 16.60
N ALA A 45 -1.54 -1.78 15.81
CA ALA A 45 -1.68 -1.66 14.36
C ALA A 45 -2.80 -0.70 13.96
N ALA A 46 -3.94 -0.78 14.64
CA ALA A 46 -5.10 0.07 14.38
C ALA A 46 -4.82 1.55 14.72
N GLN A 47 -4.15 1.80 15.85
CA GLN A 47 -3.75 3.14 16.27
C GLN A 47 -2.73 3.73 15.30
N PHE A 48 -1.72 2.95 14.90
CA PHE A 48 -0.74 3.35 13.89
C PHE A 48 -1.40 3.77 12.57
N LEU A 49 -2.37 2.99 12.07
CA LEU A 49 -3.11 3.38 10.88
C LEU A 49 -3.87 4.69 11.11
N SER A 50 -4.59 4.82 12.22
CA SER A 50 -5.34 6.04 12.54
C SER A 50 -4.44 7.28 12.57
N ASP A 51 -3.31 7.19 13.26
CA ASP A 51 -2.34 8.29 13.39
C ASP A 51 -1.69 8.62 12.05
N THR A 52 -1.33 7.60 11.28
CA THR A 52 -0.76 7.76 9.94
C THR A 52 -1.75 8.53 9.05
N TRP A 53 -2.98 8.05 8.90
CA TRP A 53 -3.99 8.66 8.02
C TRP A 53 -4.39 10.07 8.46
N SER A 54 -4.56 10.30 9.77
CA SER A 54 -4.89 11.64 10.30
C SER A 54 -3.77 12.65 10.13
N GLY A 55 -2.51 12.19 10.07
CA GLY A 55 -1.34 13.03 9.83
C GLY A 55 -0.98 13.22 8.35
N LEU A 56 -1.69 12.60 7.41
CA LEU A 56 -1.43 12.75 5.98
C LEU A 56 -1.84 14.14 5.47
N THR A 57 -1.01 14.69 4.59
CA THR A 57 -1.30 15.90 3.83
C THR A 57 -0.92 15.65 2.38
N ASN A 58 -1.51 16.39 1.44
CA ASN A 58 -1.21 16.22 0.01
C ASN A 58 0.29 16.21 -0.29
N PRO A 59 1.13 17.13 0.24
CA PRO A 59 2.57 17.13 -0.03
C PRO A 59 3.35 15.90 0.47
N LYS A 60 2.78 15.12 1.40
CA LYS A 60 3.37 13.84 1.84
C LYS A 60 3.06 12.69 0.89
N ILE A 61 2.04 12.85 0.04
CA ILE A 61 1.59 11.82 -0.90
C ILE A 61 2.09 12.16 -2.30
N TRP A 62 1.93 13.42 -2.71
CA TRP A 62 2.25 13.83 -4.06
C TRP A 62 2.70 15.28 -4.13
N LYS A 63 3.40 15.60 -5.21
CA LYS A 63 3.75 16.95 -5.61
C LYS A 63 3.43 17.18 -7.09
N LEU A 64 3.44 18.44 -7.50
CA LEU A 64 3.41 18.76 -8.92
C LEU A 64 4.80 18.52 -9.52
N TYR A 65 4.86 18.09 -10.77
CA TYR A 65 6.11 17.98 -11.51
C TYR A 65 6.76 19.35 -11.69
N ASP A 66 8.10 19.40 -11.58
CA ASP A 66 8.87 20.62 -11.84
C ASP A 66 8.65 21.10 -13.29
N GLY A 67 8.41 22.41 -13.44
CA GLY A 67 8.11 23.06 -14.72
C GLY A 67 6.61 23.35 -14.90
N GLU A 68 6.00 22.83 -15.97
CA GLU A 68 4.60 23.11 -16.36
C GLU A 68 3.54 22.39 -15.48
N GLY A 69 3.93 21.82 -14.34
CA GLY A 69 3.03 21.21 -13.36
C GLY A 69 2.13 20.14 -13.96
N LEU A 70 0.81 20.29 -13.80
CA LEU A 70 -0.20 19.34 -14.26
C LEU A 70 -0.18 19.12 -15.78
N ILE A 71 0.14 20.15 -16.58
CA ILE A 71 0.17 20.02 -18.05
C ILE A 71 1.27 19.04 -18.46
N LYS A 72 2.46 19.16 -17.85
CA LYS A 72 3.55 18.21 -18.06
C LYS A 72 3.19 16.83 -17.52
N GLY A 73 2.69 16.74 -16.29
CA GLY A 73 2.33 15.47 -15.66
C GLY A 73 1.33 14.67 -16.51
N CYS A 74 0.17 15.26 -16.78
CA CYS A 74 -0.93 14.56 -17.45
C CYS A 74 -0.62 14.23 -18.92
N LEU A 75 0.24 15.00 -19.60
CA LEU A 75 0.52 14.80 -21.04
C LEU A 75 1.84 14.08 -21.33
N LYS A 76 2.81 14.09 -20.41
CA LYS A 76 4.18 13.59 -20.67
C LYS A 76 4.68 12.55 -19.67
N GLU A 77 4.18 12.53 -18.43
CA GLU A 77 4.74 11.69 -17.34
C GLU A 77 3.87 10.47 -17.00
N HIS A 78 2.88 10.15 -17.83
CA HIS A 78 1.94 9.03 -17.64
C HIS A 78 1.15 9.06 -16.31
N GLY A 79 1.13 10.22 -15.64
CA GLY A 79 0.38 10.50 -14.42
C GLY A 79 0.43 11.99 -14.10
N CYS A 80 -0.69 12.57 -13.70
CA CYS A 80 -0.80 14.02 -13.45
C CYS A 80 0.02 14.51 -12.25
N LEU A 81 0.25 13.65 -11.26
CA LEU A 81 0.89 13.97 -9.99
C LEU A 81 2.11 13.07 -9.77
N ASP A 82 3.21 13.65 -9.27
CA ASP A 82 4.42 12.91 -8.89
C ASP A 82 4.24 12.35 -7.48
N ASP A 83 4.20 11.02 -7.35
CA ASP A 83 4.01 10.28 -6.11
C ASP A 83 5.32 9.80 -5.45
N SER A 84 6.48 10.33 -5.88
CA SER A 84 7.75 10.10 -5.18
C SER A 84 7.71 10.43 -3.67
N PRO A 85 6.92 11.43 -3.18
CA PRO A 85 6.75 11.62 -1.74
C PRO A 85 6.06 10.43 -1.05
N LEU A 86 5.07 9.81 -1.69
CA LEU A 86 4.41 8.62 -1.16
C LEU A 86 5.39 7.44 -1.08
N VAL A 87 6.23 7.24 -2.09
CA VAL A 87 7.25 6.17 -2.08
C VAL A 87 8.18 6.32 -0.87
N ALA A 88 8.71 7.52 -0.68
CA ALA A 88 9.58 7.83 0.45
C ALA A 88 8.86 7.70 1.81
N LEU A 89 7.58 8.08 1.86
CA LEU A 89 6.77 7.92 3.06
C LEU A 89 6.60 6.44 3.44
N ILE A 90 6.20 5.59 2.50
CA ILE A 90 5.99 4.16 2.79
C ILE A 90 7.30 3.48 3.16
N ASP A 91 8.39 3.75 2.43
CA ASP A 91 9.73 3.27 2.79
C ASP A 91 10.12 3.66 4.22
N GLY A 92 9.92 4.94 4.58
CA GLY A 92 10.17 5.43 5.94
C GLY A 92 9.33 4.75 7.01
N LEU A 93 8.05 4.47 6.73
CA LEU A 93 7.17 3.73 7.64
C LEU A 93 7.63 2.28 7.84
N LEU A 94 7.99 1.57 6.76
CA LEU A 94 8.46 0.18 6.84
C LEU A 94 9.79 0.05 7.59
N LYS A 95 10.68 1.04 7.46
CA LYS A 95 11.94 1.12 8.26
C LYS A 95 11.69 1.22 9.77
N GLY A 96 10.51 1.64 10.20
CA GLY A 96 10.10 1.61 11.61
C GLY A 96 9.91 0.19 12.18
N PHE A 97 9.87 -0.84 11.33
CA PHE A 97 9.69 -2.24 11.71
C PHE A 97 10.91 -3.08 11.29
N PRO A 98 12.01 -3.04 12.06
CA PRO A 98 13.26 -3.72 11.68
C PRO A 98 13.15 -5.26 11.66
N GLN A 99 12.12 -5.83 12.26
CA GLN A 99 11.85 -7.28 12.25
C GLN A 99 11.08 -7.72 10.99
N GLY A 100 10.64 -6.77 10.15
CA GLY A 100 9.91 -7.04 8.93
C GLY A 100 8.52 -7.65 9.14
N PHE A 101 8.12 -8.57 8.26
CA PHE A 101 6.81 -9.22 8.29
C PHE A 101 6.60 -10.03 9.57
N LYS A 102 5.53 -9.71 10.31
CA LYS A 102 5.07 -10.47 11.48
C LYS A 102 3.77 -11.24 11.25
N LYS A 103 3.15 -11.10 10.08
CA LYS A 103 1.95 -11.84 9.65
C LYS A 103 1.96 -12.08 8.15
N ARG A 104 1.08 -12.97 7.67
CA ARG A 104 0.92 -13.18 6.22
C ARG A 104 0.34 -11.92 5.60
N VAL A 105 0.93 -11.47 4.50
CA VAL A 105 0.47 -10.30 3.77
C VAL A 105 0.32 -10.60 2.30
N THR A 106 -0.69 -10.00 1.68
CA THR A 106 -0.83 -9.99 0.23
C THR A 106 -1.24 -8.61 -0.22
N VAL A 107 -0.46 -8.02 -1.13
CA VAL A 107 -0.88 -6.84 -1.88
C VAL A 107 -0.84 -7.16 -3.36
N ALA A 108 -1.59 -6.42 -4.16
CA ALA A 108 -1.66 -6.74 -5.58
C ALA A 108 -1.79 -5.51 -6.48
N SER A 109 -1.18 -5.62 -7.65
CA SER A 109 -1.13 -4.58 -8.67
C SER A 109 -1.51 -5.15 -10.03
N ALA A 110 -1.94 -4.27 -10.93
CA ALA A 110 -2.14 -4.63 -12.32
C ALA A 110 -0.84 -4.44 -13.09
N ASN A 111 -0.38 -5.50 -13.77
CA ASN A 111 0.76 -5.41 -14.67
C ASN A 111 0.31 -4.87 -16.03
N VAL A 112 0.79 -3.69 -16.39
CA VAL A 112 0.41 -2.98 -17.61
C VAL A 112 0.84 -3.75 -18.86
N GLY A 113 2.01 -4.42 -18.82
CA GLY A 113 2.55 -5.13 -19.97
C GLY A 113 1.85 -6.45 -20.27
N THR A 114 1.33 -7.13 -19.24
CA THR A 114 0.75 -8.48 -19.38
C THR A 114 -0.76 -8.54 -19.14
N GLY A 115 -1.34 -7.49 -18.55
CA GLY A 115 -2.72 -7.47 -18.09
C GLY A 115 -2.99 -8.40 -16.89
N GLN A 116 -1.94 -8.94 -16.25
CA GLN A 116 -2.07 -9.88 -15.13
C GLN A 116 -2.19 -9.19 -13.79
N TYR A 117 -2.77 -9.92 -12.84
CA TYR A 117 -2.87 -9.52 -11.44
C TYR A 117 -1.65 -10.03 -10.68
N GLU A 118 -0.68 -9.15 -10.47
CA GLU A 118 0.56 -9.49 -9.78
C GLU A 118 0.36 -9.39 -8.27
N THR A 119 0.73 -10.46 -7.57
CA THR A 119 0.60 -10.54 -6.11
C THR A 119 1.95 -10.50 -5.43
N PHE A 120 2.08 -9.63 -4.44
CA PHE A 120 3.26 -9.46 -3.62
C PHE A 120 2.95 -9.91 -2.20
N THR A 121 3.78 -10.80 -1.67
CA THR A 121 3.63 -11.43 -0.37
C THR A 121 4.97 -11.48 0.35
N GLN A 122 4.96 -11.83 1.63
CA GLN A 122 6.19 -12.09 2.39
C GLN A 122 7.05 -13.24 1.83
N GLY A 123 6.49 -14.08 0.95
CA GLY A 123 7.18 -15.22 0.35
C GLY A 123 7.88 -14.92 -0.98
N ASN A 124 7.55 -13.81 -1.64
CA ASN A 124 8.10 -13.46 -2.96
C ASN A 124 8.59 -12.01 -3.07
N THR A 125 8.42 -11.19 -2.04
CA THR A 125 8.87 -9.79 -1.99
C THR A 125 9.60 -9.56 -0.68
N SER A 126 10.78 -8.93 -0.73
CA SER A 126 11.54 -8.57 0.47
C SER A 126 10.78 -7.53 1.30
N TRP A 127 11.09 -7.40 2.60
CA TRP A 127 10.49 -6.36 3.44
C TRP A 127 10.90 -4.97 2.95
N GLU A 128 12.17 -4.84 2.57
CA GLU A 128 12.80 -3.61 2.10
C GLU A 128 12.12 -3.10 0.83
N ASP A 129 11.75 -3.99 -0.08
CA ASP A 129 11.12 -3.62 -1.36
C ASP A 129 9.60 -3.57 -1.30
N PHE A 130 8.98 -3.98 -0.19
CA PHE A 130 7.52 -4.09 -0.08
C PHE A 130 6.80 -2.74 -0.26
N HIS A 131 7.50 -1.64 0.00
CA HIS A 131 6.98 -0.30 -0.26
C HIS A 131 6.67 -0.07 -1.75
N TYR A 132 7.46 -0.60 -2.68
CA TYR A 132 7.19 -0.50 -4.11
C TYR A 132 5.88 -1.20 -4.47
N ALA A 133 5.65 -2.40 -3.95
CA ALA A 133 4.41 -3.14 -4.17
C ALA A 133 3.18 -2.41 -3.59
N ALA A 134 3.31 -1.85 -2.38
CA ALA A 134 2.23 -1.11 -1.73
C ALA A 134 1.85 0.17 -2.50
N VAL A 135 2.86 0.92 -2.99
CA VAL A 135 2.64 2.12 -3.80
C VAL A 135 2.06 1.75 -5.17
N ALA A 136 2.68 0.79 -5.87
CA ALA A 136 2.22 0.32 -7.17
C ALA A 136 0.73 -0.05 -7.16
N SER A 137 0.30 -0.74 -6.10
CA SER A 137 -1.10 -1.13 -5.90
C SER A 137 -2.06 0.05 -5.79
N GLY A 138 -1.59 1.23 -5.38
CA GLY A 138 -2.34 2.49 -5.28
C GLY A 138 -2.02 3.53 -6.36
N SER A 139 -1.20 3.18 -7.37
CA SER A 139 -0.85 4.06 -8.49
C SER A 139 -2.00 4.13 -9.50
N ILE A 140 -3.04 4.91 -9.17
CA ILE A 140 -4.25 5.08 -9.97
C ILE A 140 -3.88 5.63 -11.36
N PRO A 141 -4.22 4.92 -12.47
CA PRO A 141 -3.86 5.37 -13.81
C PRO A 141 -4.35 6.77 -14.13
N GLY A 142 -3.46 7.58 -14.71
CA GLY A 142 -3.72 8.97 -15.05
C GLY A 142 -3.55 9.94 -13.87
N ALA A 143 -3.80 9.52 -12.63
CA ALA A 143 -3.53 10.33 -11.45
C ALA A 143 -2.06 10.26 -11.04
N PHE A 144 -1.53 9.05 -10.88
CA PHE A 144 -0.16 8.76 -10.49
C PHE A 144 0.57 7.99 -11.61
N PRO A 145 1.89 8.15 -11.74
CA PRO A 145 2.66 7.36 -12.70
C PRO A 145 2.62 5.87 -12.33
N PRO A 146 2.72 4.95 -13.30
CA PRO A 146 2.90 3.55 -13.00
C PRO A 146 4.24 3.31 -12.29
N MET A 147 4.25 2.34 -11.37
CA MET A 147 5.47 1.93 -10.67
C MET A 147 6.30 1.00 -11.54
N HIS A 148 7.58 1.30 -11.67
CA HIS A 148 8.55 0.40 -12.29
C HIS A 148 9.27 -0.39 -11.21
N TYR A 149 9.02 -1.69 -11.13
CA TYR A 149 9.60 -2.56 -10.11
C TYR A 149 9.84 -3.96 -10.66
N ASP A 150 11.03 -4.52 -10.39
CA ASP A 150 11.44 -5.86 -10.82
C ASP A 150 11.17 -6.16 -12.32
N GLY A 151 11.49 -5.19 -13.19
CA GLY A 151 11.26 -5.28 -14.64
C GLY A 151 9.79 -5.17 -15.07
N MET A 152 8.86 -5.03 -14.14
CA MET A 152 7.43 -4.83 -14.39
C MET A 152 7.06 -3.35 -14.42
N VAL A 153 5.95 -3.07 -15.12
CA VAL A 153 5.25 -1.78 -15.08
C VAL A 153 3.90 -2.03 -14.42
N LEU A 154 3.71 -1.47 -13.24
CA LEU A 154 2.61 -1.80 -12.35
C LEU A 154 1.73 -0.57 -12.11
N MET A 155 0.42 -0.79 -12.02
CA MET A 155 -0.56 0.24 -11.68
C MET A 155 -1.58 -0.29 -10.69
N ASP A 156 -2.51 0.58 -10.28
CA ASP A 156 -3.49 0.26 -9.25
C ASP A 156 -4.22 -1.07 -9.51
N GLY A 157 -4.19 -1.97 -8.52
CA GLY A 157 -4.76 -3.31 -8.66
C GLY A 157 -6.28 -3.31 -8.82
N GLY A 158 -6.97 -2.28 -8.31
CA GLY A 158 -8.41 -2.09 -8.45
C GLY A 158 -8.87 -1.97 -9.91
N THR A 159 -7.95 -1.67 -10.83
CA THR A 159 -8.23 -1.69 -12.28
C THR A 159 -8.52 -3.10 -12.83
N ILE A 160 -8.06 -4.14 -12.13
CA ILE A 160 -8.39 -5.53 -12.42
C ILE A 160 -9.41 -6.01 -11.38
N TRP A 161 -9.04 -6.04 -10.09
CA TRP A 161 -9.88 -6.53 -8.97
C TRP A 161 -9.74 -5.67 -7.72
N ASP A 162 -10.87 -5.22 -7.16
CA ASP A 162 -10.93 -4.35 -5.97
C ASP A 162 -10.41 -5.01 -4.68
N VAL A 163 -10.87 -6.21 -4.34
CA VAL A 163 -10.39 -6.93 -3.14
C VAL A 163 -10.18 -8.39 -3.47
N ASN A 164 -8.92 -8.82 -3.53
CA ASN A 164 -8.57 -10.22 -3.80
C ASN A 164 -8.49 -11.04 -2.50
N LEU A 165 -9.66 -11.35 -1.91
CA LEU A 165 -9.77 -12.24 -0.75
C LEU A 165 -9.22 -13.66 -0.99
N PRO A 166 -9.42 -14.30 -2.17
CA PRO A 166 -8.90 -15.65 -2.39
C PRO A 166 -7.38 -15.77 -2.27
N SER A 167 -6.62 -14.73 -2.64
CA SER A 167 -5.16 -14.76 -2.56
C SER A 167 -4.63 -14.64 -1.14
N ALA A 168 -5.44 -14.11 -0.21
CA ALA A 168 -5.07 -13.98 1.20
C ALA A 168 -5.00 -15.34 1.92
N VAL A 169 -5.76 -16.34 1.45
CA VAL A 169 -5.92 -17.63 2.13
C VAL A 169 -5.25 -18.80 1.39
N LYS A 170 -4.56 -18.53 0.28
CA LYS A 170 -3.69 -19.49 -0.38
C LYS A 170 -2.34 -19.59 0.33
#